data_AF-A0A7T8QS73-F1
#
_entry.id   AF-A0A7T8QS73-F1
#
_cell.length_a   1.000
_cell.length_b   1.000
_cell.length_c   1.000
_cell.angle_alpha   90.00
_cell.angle_beta   90.00
_cell.angle_gamma   90.00
#
_symmetry.space_group_name_H-M   'P 1'
#
loop_
_entity.id
_entity.type
_entity.pdbx_description
1 polymer ?
#
loop_
_entity_poly.entity_id
_entity_poly.type
_entity_poly.pdbx_seq_one_letter_code
_entity_poly.pdbx_strand_id
1 'polypeptide(L)'
;MVHLGPIAAGRKVAHNDVLRQLFANTRGALAYDSEVDAVVESIFGNRKDQYMLIRGMSDYQDGCSKSHGWRRYSALMAASVLKCIIDKMPPP
;
A
#
# COMPACT_ATOMS: atom_id res chain seq x y z
N MET A 1 14.15 4.29 2.51
CA MET A 1 14.34 3.11 1.64
C MET A 1 13.03 2.86 0.89
N VAL A 2 13.10 2.46 -0.37
CA VAL A 2 11.93 2.13 -1.21
C VAL A 2 11.95 0.62 -1.48
N HIS A 3 10.80 -0.03 -1.33
CA HIS A 3 10.64 -1.45 -1.60
C HIS A 3 9.66 -1.64 -2.75
N LEU A 4 9.93 -2.62 -3.61
CA LEU A 4 9.04 -3.04 -4.68
C LEU A 4 8.58 -4.47 -4.41
N GLY A 5 7.28 -4.68 -4.37
CA GLY A 5 6.72 -6.00 -4.20
C GLY A 5 5.22 -5.99 -3.90
N PRO A 6 4.62 -7.16 -3.68
CA PRO A 6 3.19 -7.32 -3.49
C PRO A 6 2.70 -6.66 -2.20
N ILE A 7 1.54 -6.00 -2.30
CA ILE A 7 0.78 -5.48 -1.16
C ILE A 7 -0.47 -6.33 -1.04
N ALA A 8 -0.62 -7.04 0.08
CA ALA A 8 -1.83 -7.80 0.36
C ALA A 8 -2.93 -6.85 0.82
N ALA A 9 -4.10 -6.94 0.18
CA ALA A 9 -5.20 -6.02 0.38
C ALA A 9 -6.41 -6.68 1.06
N GLY A 10 -7.11 -5.91 1.88
CA GLY A 10 -8.41 -6.24 2.46
C GLY A 10 -8.37 -6.58 3.95
N ARG A 11 -9.41 -6.13 4.66
CA ARG A 11 -9.56 -6.25 6.13
C ARG A 11 -9.32 -7.66 6.67
N LYS A 12 -9.78 -8.70 5.95
CA LYS A 12 -9.64 -10.10 6.38
C LYS A 12 -8.18 -10.52 6.57
N VAL A 13 -7.30 -10.11 5.65
CA VAL A 13 -5.87 -10.43 5.72
C VAL A 13 -5.14 -9.42 6.61
N ALA A 14 -5.47 -8.13 6.50
CA ALA A 14 -4.77 -7.07 7.25
C ALA A 14 -4.94 -7.19 8.78
N HIS A 15 -6.08 -7.65 9.29
CA HIS A 15 -6.36 -7.77 10.73
C HIS A 15 -6.17 -9.19 11.29
N ASN A 16 -5.51 -10.08 10.57
CA ASN A 16 -5.30 -11.46 11.02
C ASN A 16 -3.84 -11.88 10.86
N ASP A 17 -3.11 -11.96 11.96
CA ASP A 17 -1.67 -12.25 11.94
C ASP A 17 -1.31 -13.60 11.32
N VAL A 18 -2.16 -14.62 11.48
CA VAL A 18 -1.95 -15.94 10.84
C VAL A 18 -2.05 -15.81 9.32
N LEU A 19 -3.05 -15.08 8.83
CA LEU A 19 -3.19 -14.83 7.39
C LEU A 19 -2.05 -13.94 6.87
N ARG A 20 -1.60 -12.94 7.63
CA ARG A 20 -0.44 -12.12 7.24
C ARG A 20 0.81 -13.00 7.08
N GLN A 21 1.13 -13.83 8.06
CA GLN A 21 2.28 -14.73 7.95
C GLN A 21 2.14 -15.70 6.77
N LEU A 22 0.95 -16.27 6.57
CA LEU A 22 0.69 -17.15 5.44
C LEU A 22 0.93 -16.44 4.09
N PHE A 23 0.40 -15.23 3.91
CA PHE A 23 0.56 -14.45 2.67
C PHE A 23 2.00 -13.97 2.47
N ALA A 24 2.70 -13.58 3.53
CA ALA A 24 4.13 -13.27 3.46
C ALA A 24 4.93 -14.47 2.94
N ASN A 25 4.71 -15.66 3.52
CA ASN A 25 5.48 -16.87 3.19
C ASN A 25 5.12 -17.47 1.82
N THR A 26 3.84 -17.43 1.43
CA THR A 26 3.36 -18.10 0.21
C THR A 26 3.27 -17.19 -1.01
N ARG A 27 3.05 -15.88 -0.81
CA ARG A 27 2.86 -14.89 -1.88
C ARG A 27 3.91 -13.80 -1.89
N GLY A 28 4.84 -13.79 -0.92
CA GLY A 28 5.87 -12.75 -0.82
C GLY A 28 5.31 -11.38 -0.49
N ALA A 29 4.16 -11.30 0.20
CA ALA A 29 3.55 -10.03 0.56
C ALA A 29 4.48 -9.22 1.48
N LEU A 30 4.84 -8.00 1.06
CA LEU A 30 5.75 -7.12 1.78
C LEU A 30 5.02 -6.12 2.69
N ALA A 31 3.76 -5.86 2.38
CA ALA A 31 2.94 -4.91 3.12
C ALA A 31 1.46 -5.31 3.06
N TYR A 32 0.68 -4.72 3.96
CA TYR A 32 -0.75 -5.00 4.14
C TYR A 32 -1.51 -3.68 4.19
N ASP A 33 -2.66 -3.63 3.53
CA ASP A 33 -3.55 -2.46 3.56
C ASP A 33 -5.00 -2.94 3.62
N SER A 34 -5.78 -2.40 4.54
CA SER A 34 -7.13 -2.88 4.84
C SER A 34 -8.20 -2.38 3.88
N GLU A 35 -7.95 -1.30 3.12
CA GLU A 35 -8.97 -0.59 2.32
C GLU A 35 -8.58 -0.42 0.84
N VAL A 36 -7.37 -0.80 0.45
CA VAL A 36 -6.93 -0.64 -0.95
C VAL A 36 -7.58 -1.62 -1.92
N ASP A 37 -8.17 -2.70 -1.42
CA ASP A 37 -8.91 -3.70 -2.20
C ASP A 37 -10.05 -3.06 -3.00
N ALA A 38 -10.88 -2.22 -2.38
CA ALA A 38 -11.95 -1.52 -3.06
C ALA A 38 -11.46 -0.58 -4.19
N VAL A 39 -10.29 0.04 -4.02
CA VAL A 39 -9.66 0.89 -5.05
C VAL A 39 -9.19 0.04 -6.22
N VAL A 40 -8.52 -1.09 -5.95
CA VAL A 40 -8.04 -2.02 -6.98
C VAL A 40 -9.20 -2.63 -7.77
N GLU A 41 -10.27 -3.04 -7.08
CA GLU A 41 -11.49 -3.53 -7.72
C GLU A 41 -12.11 -2.48 -8.66
N SER A 42 -12.13 -1.21 -8.24
CA SER A 42 -12.61 -0.10 -9.08
C SER A 42 -11.72 0.15 -10.30
N ILE A 43 -10.39 0.15 -10.14
CA ILE A 43 -9.43 0.28 -11.26
C ILE A 43 -9.65 -0.84 -12.28
N PHE A 44 -9.80 -2.07 -11.80
CA PHE A 44 -10.07 -3.24 -12.64
C PHE A 44 -11.42 -3.13 -13.35
N GLY A 45 -12.49 -2.77 -12.63
CA GLY A 45 -13.83 -2.60 -13.18
C GLY A 45 -13.92 -1.50 -14.24
N ASN A 46 -13.14 -0.43 -14.08
CA ASN A 46 -13.05 0.68 -15.04
C ASN A 46 -12.03 0.46 -16.17
N ARG A 47 -11.42 -0.72 -16.27
CA ARG A 47 -10.44 -1.09 -17.31
C ARG A 47 -9.30 -0.08 -17.44
N LYS A 48 -8.76 0.35 -16.30
CA LYS A 48 -7.56 1.20 -16.28
C LYS A 48 -6.33 0.31 -16.35
N ASP A 49 -5.73 0.24 -17.53
CA ASP A 49 -4.60 -0.67 -17.82
C ASP A 49 -3.28 -0.24 -17.17
N GLN A 50 -3.12 1.06 -16.90
CA GLN A 50 -1.89 1.64 -16.37
C GLN A 50 -2.15 2.33 -15.05
N TYR A 51 -1.65 1.75 -13.97
CA TYR A 51 -1.70 2.32 -12.64
C TYR A 51 -0.48 1.88 -11.82
N MET A 52 -0.17 2.64 -10.78
CA MET A 52 0.86 2.31 -9.81
C MET A 52 0.28 2.53 -8.40
N LEU A 53 0.58 1.60 -7.50
CA LEU A 53 0.26 1.76 -6.10
C LEU A 53 1.50 2.22 -5.32
N ILE A 54 1.41 3.36 -4.65
CA ILE A 54 2.47 3.88 -3.77
C ILE A 54 1.91 3.94 -2.35
N ARG A 55 2.56 3.24 -1.41
CA ARG A 55 2.14 3.19 -0.01
C ARG A 55 3.31 3.51 0.90
N GLY A 56 3.06 4.36 1.90
CA GLY A 56 3.95 4.55 3.02
C GLY A 56 3.58 3.61 4.18
N MET A 57 4.57 3.16 4.93
CA MET A 57 4.34 2.31 6.10
C MET A 57 4.04 3.18 7.33
N SER A 58 2.83 3.07 7.88
CA SER A 58 2.43 3.77 9.10
C SER A 58 2.64 2.96 10.38
N ASP A 59 2.71 1.63 10.25
CA ASP A 59 2.85 0.69 11.33
C ASP A 59 3.20 -0.70 10.75
N TYR A 60 3.45 -1.66 11.65
CA TYR A 60 3.73 -3.06 11.32
C TYR A 60 2.65 -4.01 11.84
N GLN A 61 1.49 -3.50 12.27
CA GLN A 61 0.42 -4.28 12.88
C GLN A 61 -0.90 -4.07 12.11
N ASP A 62 -2.03 -4.04 12.82
CA ASP A 62 -3.38 -4.04 12.29
C ASP A 62 -3.90 -2.63 11.93
N GLY A 63 -3.04 -1.61 11.88
CA GLY A 63 -3.44 -0.21 11.69
C GLY A 63 -4.27 0.40 12.84
N CYS A 64 -4.57 -0.35 13.91
CA CYS A 64 -5.37 0.11 15.06
C CYS A 64 -4.51 0.73 16.18
N SER A 65 -3.19 0.65 16.09
CA SER A 65 -2.34 1.11 17.19
C SER A 65 -2.34 2.64 17.29
N LYS A 66 -2.39 3.11 18.55
CA LYS A 66 -2.48 4.49 19.07
C LYS A 66 -1.40 5.47 18.59
N SER A 67 -0.63 5.11 17.58
CA SER A 67 0.52 5.82 17.05
C SER A 67 0.15 6.69 15.84
N HIS A 68 -0.71 7.69 16.05
CA HIS A 68 -1.12 8.66 15.02
C HIS A 68 0.04 9.43 14.37
N GLY A 69 1.21 9.48 15.00
CA GLY A 69 2.37 10.23 14.50
C GLY A 69 2.90 9.75 13.16
N TRP A 70 3.01 8.43 12.97
CA TRP A 70 3.62 7.86 11.76
C TRP A 70 2.75 7.97 10.51
N ARG A 71 1.41 8.07 10.64
CA ARG A 71 0.51 8.21 9.49
C ARG A 71 0.80 9.46 8.67
N ARG A 72 1.02 10.60 9.33
CA ARG A 72 1.32 11.87 8.63
C ARG A 72 2.66 11.80 7.91
N TYR A 73 3.68 11.29 8.60
CA TYR A 73 5.00 11.09 8.02
C TYR A 73 4.96 10.12 6.83
N SER A 74 4.33 8.96 7.01
CA SER A 74 4.14 7.94 5.97
C SER A 74 3.44 8.50 4.73
N ALA A 75 2.36 9.26 4.91
CA ALA A 75 1.64 9.92 3.82
C ALA A 75 2.53 10.94 3.09
N LEU A 76 3.30 11.75 3.82
CA LEU A 76 4.25 12.70 3.23
C LEU A 76 5.33 11.98 2.41
N MET A 77 5.88 10.88 2.91
CA MET A 77 6.89 10.10 2.20
C MET A 77 6.32 9.53 0.89
N ALA A 78 5.13 8.93 0.91
CA ALA A 78 4.48 8.43 -0.30
C ALA A 78 4.20 9.55 -1.32
N ALA A 79 3.71 10.71 -0.85
CA ALA A 79 3.48 11.88 -1.70
C ALA A 79 4.77 12.43 -2.30
N SER A 80 5.87 12.43 -1.54
CA SER A 80 7.18 12.89 -2.04
C SER A 80 7.71 12.00 -3.18
N VAL A 81 7.54 10.68 -3.07
CA VAL A 81 7.90 9.73 -4.14
C VAL A 81 7.05 9.99 -5.38
N LEU A 82 5.74 10.15 -5.20
CA LEU A 82 4.84 10.48 -6.32
C LEU A 82 5.24 11.79 -6.99
N LYS A 83 5.56 12.84 -6.22
CA LYS A 83 6.00 14.13 -6.76
C LYS A 83 7.27 13.98 -7.60
N CYS A 84 8.26 13.24 -7.09
CA CYS A 84 9.48 12.95 -7.84
C CYS A 84 9.21 12.18 -9.14
N ILE A 85 8.26 11.25 -9.15
CA ILE A 85 7.86 10.52 -10.36
C ILE A 85 7.24 11.48 -11.39
N ILE A 86 6.27 12.29 -10.96
CA ILE A 86 5.59 13.26 -11.83
C ILE A 86 6.59 14.25 -12.43
N ASP A 87 7.54 14.77 -11.64
CA ASP A 87 8.56 15.71 -12.11
C ASP A 87 9.53 15.11 -13.14
N LYS A 88 9.60 13.78 -13.22
CA LYS A 88 10.41 13.06 -14.21
C LYS A 88 9.60 12.55 -15.39
N MET A 89 8.27 12.68 -15.35
CA MET A 89 7.43 12.36 -16.50
C MET A 89 7.57 13.46 -17.56
N PRO A 90 7.51 13.09 -18.85
CA PRO A 90 7.41 14.09 -19.91
C PRO A 90 6.16 14.95 -19.69
N PRO A 91 6.19 16.24 -20.09
CA PRO A 91 5.01 17.08 -20.04
C PRO A 91 3.87 16.44 -20.86
N PRO A 92 2.62 16.63 -20.44
CA PRO A 92 1.45 16.11 -21.13
C PRO A 92 1.30 16.69 -22.55
#